data_AF-A0A358N5L9-F1
#
_entry.id   AF-A0A358N5L9-F1
#
_cell.length_a   1.000
_cell.length_b   1.000
_cell.length_c   1.000
_cell.angle_alpha   90.00
_cell.angle_beta   90.00
_cell.angle_gamma   90.00
#
_symmetry.space_group_name_H-M   'P 1'
#
loop_
_entity.id
_entity.type
_entity.pdbx_description
1 polymer ?
#
loop_
_entity_poly.entity_id
_entity_poly.type
_entity_poly.pdbx_seq_one_letter_code
_entity_poly.pdbx_strand_id
1 'polypeptide(L)'
;MSKYYVQCGPIRTIVVSASMEQAGLEALDESLQNHLWIYDDPGLSNSDCRNHLMLEALVHLDPSIRVSEQGFDRPDASLFGTPEVIDRWHRLMTGMNRLFVAAGLPPRTMQAVAGDPDTAPHAVAHIPR
;
A
#
# COMPACT_ATOMS: atom_id res chain seq x y z
N MET A 1 9.29 17.70 -0.08
CA MET A 1 8.47 16.59 0.43
C MET A 1 8.48 16.66 1.94
N SER A 2 7.37 16.30 2.57
CA SER A 2 7.17 16.41 4.02
C SER A 2 7.24 15.04 4.67
N LYS A 3 7.60 15.02 5.95
CA LYS A 3 7.61 13.81 6.78
C LYS A 3 6.20 13.58 7.32
N TYR A 4 5.67 12.37 7.14
CA TYR A 4 4.37 11.95 7.64
C TYR A 4 4.49 10.74 8.55
N TYR A 5 3.71 10.74 9.62
CA TYR A 5 3.50 9.63 10.54
C TYR A 5 2.18 8.96 10.15
N VAL A 6 2.22 7.69 9.76
CA VAL A 6 1.06 6.95 9.27
C VAL A 6 0.75 5.78 10.19
N GLN A 7 -0.54 5.58 10.48
CA GLN A 7 -1.02 4.46 11.31
C GLN A 7 -2.27 3.82 10.73
N CYS A 8 -2.32 2.49 10.78
CA CYS A 8 -3.50 1.72 10.42
C CYS A 8 -3.44 0.36 11.14
N GLY A 9 -4.15 0.21 12.26
CA GLY A 9 -4.05 -0.98 13.11
C GLY A 9 -2.61 -1.26 13.55
N PRO A 10 -2.01 -2.40 13.17
CA PRO A 10 -0.64 -2.74 13.51
C PRO A 10 0.41 -1.92 12.73
N ILE A 11 0.04 -1.30 11.61
CA ILE A 11 0.95 -0.49 10.81
C ILE A 11 1.23 0.82 11.56
N ARG A 12 2.51 1.10 11.84
CA ARG A 12 3.01 2.40 12.32
C ARG A 12 4.32 2.71 11.61
N THR A 13 4.29 3.63 10.65
CA THR A 13 5.45 3.94 9.81
C THR A 13 5.62 5.44 9.61
N ILE A 14 6.80 5.83 9.19
CA ILE A 14 7.17 7.20 8.85
C ILE A 14 7.61 7.23 7.40
N VAL A 15 6.92 8.04 6.60
CA VAL A 15 7.19 8.18 5.16
C VAL A 15 7.49 9.62 4.80
N VAL A 16 8.24 9.82 3.71
CA VAL A 16 8.48 11.14 3.13
C VAL A 16 7.77 11.20 1.80
N SER A 17 6.69 11.98 1.74
CA SER A 17 5.77 11.96 0.60
C SER A 17 5.40 13.38 0.16
N ALA A 18 4.76 13.50 -1.00
CA ALA A 18 4.33 14.80 -1.53
C ALA A 18 3.02 15.31 -0.89
N SER A 19 2.17 14.40 -0.39
CA SER A 19 0.92 14.72 0.31
C SER A 19 0.56 13.65 1.35
N MET A 20 -0.41 13.95 2.23
CA MET A 20 -0.92 12.98 3.21
C MET A 20 -1.61 11.78 2.56
N GLU A 21 -2.33 11.98 1.45
CA GLU A 21 -2.94 10.90 0.68
C GLU A 21 -1.88 9.95 0.11
N GLN A 22 -0.79 10.51 -0.41
CA GLN A 22 0.32 9.72 -0.94
C GLN A 22 1.04 8.97 0.18
N ALA A 23 1.23 9.62 1.34
CA ALA A 23 1.79 8.96 2.52
C ALA A 23 0.94 7.76 2.97
N GLY A 24 -0.38 7.89 2.97
CA GLY A 24 -1.28 6.76 3.27
C GLY A 24 -1.16 5.61 2.28
N LEU A 25 -1.00 5.90 0.99
CA LEU A 25 -0.82 4.90 -0.05
C LEU A 25 0.55 4.19 0.08
N GLU A 26 1.62 4.95 0.27
CA GLU A 26 2.99 4.42 0.45
C GLU A 26 3.10 3.55 1.70
N ALA A 27 2.46 3.95 2.81
CA ALA A 27 2.44 3.15 4.03
C ALA A 27 1.70 1.82 3.88
N LEU A 28 0.64 1.76 3.06
CA LEU A 28 -0.05 0.50 2.76
C LEU A 28 0.69 -0.34 1.72
N ASP A 29 1.42 0.27 0.79
CA ASP A 29 2.18 -0.45 -0.23
C ASP A 29 3.05 -1.55 0.38
N GLU A 30 3.86 -1.20 1.39
CA GLU A 30 4.74 -2.15 2.09
C GLU A 30 3.97 -3.35 2.67
N SER A 31 2.79 -3.13 3.25
CA SER A 31 1.95 -4.21 3.77
C SER A 31 1.33 -5.06 2.67
N LEU A 32 0.92 -4.44 1.56
CA LEU A 32 0.22 -5.11 0.45
C LEU A 32 1.17 -5.83 -0.51
N GLN A 33 2.47 -5.49 -0.50
CA GLN A 33 3.50 -6.15 -1.32
C GLN A 33 3.55 -7.67 -1.08
N ASN A 34 3.30 -8.12 0.16
CA ASN A 34 3.22 -9.54 0.51
C ASN A 34 2.09 -10.30 -0.20
N HIS A 35 1.13 -9.59 -0.80
CA HIS A 35 0.00 -10.15 -1.52
C HIS A 35 0.13 -10.01 -3.04
N LEU A 36 1.26 -9.53 -3.57
CA LEU A 36 1.43 -9.32 -5.02
C LEU A 36 1.33 -10.61 -5.84
N TRP A 37 1.66 -11.76 -5.23
CA TRP A 37 1.58 -13.07 -5.86
C TRP A 37 0.19 -13.40 -6.43
N ILE A 38 -0.89 -12.82 -5.87
CA ILE A 38 -2.26 -13.07 -6.34
C ILE A 38 -2.49 -12.59 -7.78
N TYR A 39 -1.75 -11.56 -8.22
CA TYR A 39 -1.89 -11.02 -9.57
C TYR A 39 -1.20 -11.88 -10.63
N ASP A 40 -0.32 -12.79 -10.20
CA ASP A 40 0.41 -13.69 -11.08
C ASP A 40 -0.33 -15.02 -11.28
N ASP A 41 -1.42 -15.24 -10.55
CA ASP A 41 -2.28 -16.42 -10.67
C ASP A 41 -3.22 -16.29 -11.88
N PRO A 42 -3.07 -17.13 -12.94
CA PRO A 42 -3.92 -17.06 -14.13
C PRO A 42 -5.37 -17.46 -13.86
N GLY A 43 -5.68 -18.09 -12.72
CA GLY A 43 -7.02 -18.48 -12.31
C GLY A 43 -7.81 -17.35 -11.63
N LEU A 44 -7.17 -16.24 -11.28
CA LEU A 44 -7.81 -15.13 -10.58
C LEU A 44 -8.12 -13.95 -11.50
N SER A 45 -9.33 -13.43 -11.42
CA SER A 45 -9.68 -12.16 -12.06
C SER A 45 -9.17 -10.98 -11.22
N ASN A 46 -9.13 -9.79 -11.83
CA ASN A 46 -8.84 -8.55 -11.08
C ASN A 46 -9.83 -8.34 -9.92
N SER A 47 -11.10 -8.77 -10.08
CA SER A 47 -12.09 -8.67 -9.02
C SER A 47 -11.76 -9.62 -7.86
N ASP A 48 -11.26 -10.82 -8.14
CA ASP A 48 -10.86 -11.78 -7.12
C ASP A 48 -9.64 -11.26 -6.35
N CYS A 49 -8.65 -10.71 -7.06
CA CYS A 49 -7.49 -10.06 -6.46
C CYS A 49 -7.91 -8.92 -5.52
N ARG A 50 -8.81 -8.04 -5.98
CA ARG A 50 -9.34 -6.95 -5.17
C ARG A 50 -10.05 -7.47 -3.92
N ASN A 51 -10.91 -8.47 -4.06
CA ASN A 51 -11.65 -9.03 -2.94
C ASN A 51 -10.72 -9.70 -1.92
N HIS A 52 -9.68 -10.39 -2.38
CA HIS A 52 -8.65 -10.94 -1.50
C HIS A 52 -8.00 -9.83 -0.65
N LEU A 53 -7.53 -8.75 -1.28
CA LEU A 53 -6.91 -7.62 -0.56
C LEU A 53 -7.86 -7.00 0.47
N MET A 54 -9.15 -6.88 0.14
CA MET A 54 -10.15 -6.35 1.07
C MET A 54 -10.37 -7.27 2.27
N LEU A 55 -10.43 -8.58 2.05
CA LEU A 55 -10.57 -9.54 3.14
C LEU A 55 -9.35 -9.52 4.06
N GLU A 56 -8.14 -9.51 3.48
CA GLU A 56 -6.90 -9.40 4.24
C GLU A 56 -6.85 -8.12 5.08
N ALA A 57 -7.27 -7.00 4.50
CA ALA A 57 -7.34 -5.73 5.20
C ALA A 57 -8.38 -5.72 6.33
N LEU A 58 -9.56 -6.32 6.13
CA LEU A 58 -10.57 -6.43 7.18
C LEU A 58 -10.09 -7.23 8.39
N VAL A 59 -9.20 -8.21 8.16
CA VAL A 59 -8.66 -9.06 9.24
C VAL A 59 -7.50 -8.37 9.96
N HIS A 60 -6.65 -7.64 9.24
CA HIS A 60 -5.36 -7.19 9.78
C HIS A 60 -5.27 -5.67 10.02
N LEU A 61 -6.11 -4.85 9.40
CA LEU A 61 -6.00 -3.40 9.41
C LEU A 61 -7.19 -2.74 10.10
N ASP A 62 -6.95 -1.53 10.61
CA ASP A 62 -8.05 -0.67 11.05
C ASP A 62 -8.87 -0.19 9.84
N PRO A 63 -10.16 0.14 10.02
CA PRO A 63 -11.01 0.67 8.93
C PRO A 63 -10.56 2.06 8.42
N SER A 64 -9.67 2.73 9.15
CA SER A 64 -9.16 4.06 8.77
C SER A 64 -7.67 4.20 9.03
N ILE A 65 -6.99 4.85 8.11
CA ILE A 65 -5.60 5.24 8.16
C ILE A 65 -5.51 6.65 8.76
N ARG A 66 -4.69 6.82 9.79
CA ARG A 66 -4.37 8.13 10.37
C ARG A 66 -3.06 8.63 9.79
N VAL A 67 -3.03 9.89 9.34
CA VAL A 67 -1.83 10.54 8.81
C VAL A 67 -1.64 11.90 9.49
N SER A 68 -0.43 12.18 9.97
CA SER A 68 -0.08 13.46 10.58
C SER A 68 1.35 13.86 10.28
N GLU A 69 1.64 15.15 10.18
CA GLU A 69 3.01 15.68 10.09
C GLU A 69 3.69 15.79 11.47
N GLN A 70 2.91 15.76 12.55
CA GLN A 70 3.38 16.12 13.89
C GLN A 70 3.71 14.91 14.78
N GLY A 71 3.20 13.72 14.46
CA GLY A 71 3.44 12.51 15.24
C GLY A 71 2.33 11.48 15.14
N PHE A 72 2.48 10.37 15.87
CA PHE A 72 1.46 9.34 16.00
C PHE A 72 0.37 9.73 17.03
N ASP A 73 -0.79 9.06 16.96
CA ASP A 73 -1.95 9.15 17.87
C ASP A 73 -2.52 10.56 18.02
N ARG A 74 -2.32 11.38 17.00
CA ARG A 74 -2.75 12.77 16.96
C ARG A 74 -4.27 12.86 16.77
N PRO A 75 -5.00 13.58 17.64
CA PRO A 75 -6.45 13.75 17.50
C PRO A 75 -6.79 14.63 16.29
N ASP A 76 -5.84 15.45 15.83
CA ASP A 76 -5.90 16.30 14.64
C ASP A 76 -5.37 15.62 13.37
N ALA A 77 -5.12 14.31 13.40
CA ALA A 77 -4.68 13.56 12.22
C ALA A 77 -5.76 13.51 11.14
N SER A 78 -5.35 13.56 9.87
CA SER A 78 -6.23 13.28 8.74
C SER A 78 -6.56 11.80 8.70
N LEU A 79 -7.82 11.49 8.41
CA LEU A 79 -8.34 10.13 8.33
C LEU A 79 -8.66 9.78 6.88
N PHE A 80 -8.15 8.63 6.43
CA PHE A 80 -8.47 8.05 5.14
C PHE A 80 -9.09 6.68 5.35
N GLY A 81 -10.13 6.32 4.59
CA GLY A 81 -10.70 4.98 4.68
C GLY A 81 -9.75 3.96 4.07
N THR A 82 -9.46 2.90 4.83
CA THR A 82 -8.56 1.82 4.41
C THR A 82 -9.04 1.15 3.11
N PRO A 83 -10.34 0.83 2.94
CA PRO A 83 -10.85 0.26 1.70
C PRO A 83 -10.58 1.15 0.47
N GLU A 84 -10.77 2.47 0.59
CA GLU A 84 -10.60 3.42 -0.51
C GLU A 84 -9.13 3.52 -0.95
N VAL A 85 -8.20 3.44 0.01
CA VAL A 85 -6.76 3.46 -0.29
C VAL A 85 -6.32 2.14 -0.94
N ILE A 86 -6.82 0.99 -0.47
CA ILE A 86 -6.57 -0.30 -1.13
C ILE A 86 -7.15 -0.31 -2.54
N ASP A 87 -8.34 0.25 -2.76
CA ASP A 87 -8.93 0.38 -4.09
C ASP A 87 -8.10 1.28 -5.02
N ARG A 88 -7.48 2.33 -4.48
CA ARG A 88 -6.54 3.16 -5.24
C ARG A 88 -5.27 2.38 -5.57
N TRP A 89 -4.72 1.65 -4.61
CA TRP A 89 -3.54 0.81 -4.79
C TRP A 89 -3.78 -0.29 -5.83
N HIS A 90 -4.88 -1.04 -5.73
CA HIS A 90 -5.27 -2.07 -6.69
C HIS A 90 -5.41 -1.51 -8.12
N ARG A 91 -6.01 -0.32 -8.27
CA ARG A 91 -6.09 0.37 -9.57
C ARG A 91 -4.73 0.76 -10.12
N LEU A 92 -3.80 1.19 -9.27
CA LEU A 92 -2.41 1.45 -9.68
C LEU A 92 -1.78 0.18 -10.24
N MET A 93 -1.86 -0.93 -9.48
CA MET A 93 -1.23 -2.20 -9.85
C MET A 93 -1.79 -2.76 -11.16
N THR A 94 -3.13 -2.83 -11.29
CA THR A 94 -3.76 -3.28 -12.52
C THR A 94 -3.52 -2.32 -13.71
N GLY A 95 -3.43 -1.01 -13.45
CA GLY A 95 -3.06 -0.01 -14.44
C GLY A 95 -1.63 -0.19 -14.96
N MET A 96 -0.67 -0.42 -14.07
CA MET A 96 0.73 -0.69 -14.42
C MET A 96 0.85 -1.95 -15.29
N ASN A 97 0.18 -3.03 -14.91
CA ASN A 97 0.17 -4.26 -15.71
C ASN A 97 -0.33 -4.00 -17.15
N ARG A 98 -1.45 -3.27 -17.29
CA ARG A 98 -1.98 -2.87 -18.61
C ARG A 98 -1.00 -2.04 -19.42
N LEU A 99 -0.28 -1.12 -18.78
CA LEU A 99 0.73 -0.29 -19.44
C LEU A 99 1.91 -1.13 -19.93
N PHE A 100 2.39 -2.10 -19.15
CA PHE A 100 3.47 -2.99 -19.60
C PHE A 100 3.07 -3.82 -20.81
N VAL A 101 1.86 -4.40 -20.78
CA VAL A 101 1.30 -5.14 -21.91
C VAL A 101 1.18 -4.24 -23.15
N ALA A 102 0.65 -3.03 -23.00
CA ALA A 102 0.51 -2.08 -24.10
C ALA A 102 1.86 -1.63 -24.69
N ALA A 103 2.92 -1.59 -23.88
CA ALA A 103 4.28 -1.28 -24.32
C ALA A 103 5.00 -2.45 -25.01
N GLY A 104 4.34 -3.61 -25.16
CA GLY A 104 4.94 -4.81 -25.75
C GLY A 104 6.01 -5.46 -24.87
N LEU A 105 6.07 -5.10 -23.59
CA LEU A 105 6.96 -5.75 -22.64
C LEU A 105 6.36 -7.11 -22.26
N PRO A 106 7.20 -8.16 -22.10
CA PRO A 106 6.70 -9.44 -21.61
C PRO A 106 6.02 -9.21 -20.24
N PRO A 107 4.89 -9.90 -19.97
CA PRO A 107 4.25 -9.85 -18.65
C PRO A 107 5.31 -10.15 -17.59
N ARG A 108 5.60 -9.16 -16.74
CA ARG A 108 6.43 -9.36 -15.56
C ARG A 108 5.52 -9.75 -14.42
N THR A 109 6.02 -10.60 -13.52
CA THR A 109 5.31 -10.84 -12.28
C THR A 109 5.13 -9.52 -11.55
N MET A 110 3.98 -9.31 -10.93
CA MET A 110 3.73 -8.07 -10.17
C MET A 110 4.71 -7.93 -9.00
N GLN A 111 5.21 -9.04 -8.49
CA GLN A 111 6.33 -9.08 -7.57
C GLN A 111 7.63 -8.48 -8.17
N ALA A 112 7.96 -8.77 -9.43
CA ALA A 112 9.12 -8.17 -10.09
C ALA A 112 8.92 -6.68 -10.42
N VAL A 113 7.67 -6.21 -10.49
CA VAL A 113 7.33 -4.81 -10.72
C VAL A 113 7.50 -3.96 -9.46
N ALA A 114 7.22 -4.52 -8.29
CA ALA A 114 7.34 -3.80 -7.01
C ALA A 114 8.80 -3.51 -6.57
N GLY A 115 9.79 -4.12 -7.24
CA GLY A 115 11.20 -3.95 -6.91
C GLY A 115 11.65 -4.85 -5.76
N ASP A 116 12.96 -4.91 -5.52
CA ASP A 116 13.53 -5.64 -4.38
C ASP A 116 13.28 -4.83 -3.10
N PRO A 117 12.67 -5.40 -2.04
CA PRO A 117 12.43 -4.69 -0.78
C PRO A 117 13.69 -4.03 -0.20
N ASP A 118 14.88 -4.54 -0.54
CA ASP A 118 16.17 -4.01 -0.08
C ASP A 118 16.60 -2.70 -0.77
N THR A 119 15.91 -2.26 -1.82
CA THR A 119 16.17 -0.98 -2.52
C THR A 119 15.25 0.17 -2.12
N ALA A 120 14.21 -0.10 -1.32
CA ALA A 120 13.37 0.95 -0.74
C ALA A 120 14.07 1.59 0.48
N PRO A 121 14.01 2.93 0.65
CA PRO A 121 14.58 3.58 1.83
C PRO A 121 13.93 2.99 3.08
N HIS A 122 14.72 2.30 3.91
CA HIS A 122 14.26 1.63 5.12
C HIS A 122 13.38 2.56 5.98
N ALA A 123 12.08 2.28 6.00
CA ALA A 123 11.20 2.81 7.01
C ALA A 123 11.62 2.20 8.35
N VAL A 124 12.15 3.04 9.25
CA VAL A 124 12.55 2.58 10.58
C VAL A 124 11.28 2.24 11.37
N ALA A 125 10.91 0.96 11.39
CA ALA A 125 9.83 0.43 12.21
C ALA A 125 10.20 0.62 13.69
N HIS A 126 9.64 1.65 14.34
CA HIS A 126 9.86 1.87 15.76
C HIS A 126 8.83 1.07 16.55
N ILE A 127 9.24 -0.11 17.03
CA ILE A 127 8.47 -0.90 18.00
C ILE A 127 8.60 -0.19 19.36
N PRO A 128 7.51 0.27 19.99
CA PRO A 128 7.56 0.74 21.38
C PRO A 128 7.72 -0.45 22.32
N ARG A 129 8.66 -0.33 23.27
CA ARG A 129 8.82 -1.24 24.42
C ARG A 129 7.71 -1.03 25.44
#